data_AF-A0A7S4S888-F1
#
_entry.id   AF-A0A7S4S888-F1
#
_cell.length_a   1.000
_cell.length_b   1.000
_cell.length_c   1.000
_cell.angle_alpha   90.00
_cell.angle_beta   90.00
_cell.angle_gamma   90.00
#
_symmetry.space_group_name_H-M   'P 1'
#
loop_
_entity.id
_entity.type
_entity.pdbx_description
1 polymer ?
#
loop_
_entity_poly.entity_id
_entity_poly.type
_entity_poly.pdbx_seq_one_letter_code
_entity_poly.pdbx_strand_id
1 'polypeptide(L)'
;MKFVNKRQRFLGGPLVHDTDGIWTKSVYGECDGFSFGTETDELYRVPDEEKKEKALIVYASQNGATKTFAKHLCKSLGGDTYCDLRNMSGIMAKDLAMYKRVYIVCNTSGLGRPPCDGEVFYSHVQ
;
A
#
# COMPACT_ATOMS: atom_id res chain seq x y z
N MET A 1 22.64 37.89 -10.87
CA MET A 1 22.16 36.86 -9.92
C MET A 1 23.12 35.69 -9.95
N LYS A 2 23.94 35.55 -8.91
CA LYS A 2 24.83 34.40 -8.68
C LYS A 2 24.81 34.15 -7.17
N PHE A 3 24.35 32.98 -6.76
CA PHE A 3 24.71 32.45 -5.44
C PHE A 3 25.09 30.99 -5.62
N VAL A 4 26.40 30.77 -5.56
CA VAL A 4 27.03 29.48 -5.35
C VAL A 4 27.63 29.57 -3.95
N ASN A 5 27.25 28.68 -3.03
CA ASN A 5 28.09 27.65 -2.42
C ASN A 5 27.73 27.34 -0.95
N LYS A 6 27.57 26.02 -0.72
CA LYS A 6 28.09 25.21 0.38
C LYS A 6 27.74 25.62 1.82
N ARG A 7 26.98 24.73 2.47
CA ARG A 7 27.50 23.80 3.50
C ARG A 7 26.42 22.78 3.87
N GLN A 8 26.37 21.64 3.16
CA GLN A 8 25.80 20.43 3.76
C GLN A 8 26.94 19.73 4.50
N ARG A 9 26.92 19.86 5.83
CA ARG A 9 27.51 18.87 6.72
C ARG A 9 26.34 18.24 7.45
N PHE A 10 26.07 16.97 7.21
CA PHE A 10 25.38 16.16 8.20
C PHE A 10 26.21 14.90 8.40
N LEU A 11 26.98 14.97 9.49
CA LEU A 11 27.60 13.87 10.18
C LEU A 11 26.50 12.91 10.62
N GLY A 12 26.75 11.61 10.53
CA GLY A 12 25.87 10.60 11.13
C GLY A 12 25.64 10.92 12.61
N GLY A 13 24.38 11.09 12.99
CA GLY A 13 23.95 11.23 14.37
C GLY A 13 23.31 9.93 14.86
N PRO A 14 23.48 9.57 16.15
CA PRO A 14 22.81 8.41 16.74
C PRO A 14 21.31 8.68 16.95
N LEU A 15 20.56 7.59 17.09
CA LEU A 15 19.15 7.61 17.53
C LEU A 15 19.06 8.30 18.90
N VAL A 16 18.20 9.32 19.04
CA VAL A 16 17.89 9.95 20.33
C VAL A 16 16.50 9.48 20.75
N HIS A 17 16.40 9.10 22.03
CA HIS A 17 15.18 8.65 22.68
C HIS A 17 14.62 9.85 23.45
N ASP A 18 13.45 10.35 23.05
CA ASP A 18 12.69 11.29 23.89
C ASP A 18 11.67 10.51 24.74
N THR A 19 11.40 11.03 25.94
CA THR A 19 10.60 10.38 27.00
C THR A 19 9.11 10.18 26.68
N ASP A 20 8.67 10.53 25.46
CA ASP A 20 7.28 10.36 25.00
C ASP A 20 7.10 9.28 23.92
N GLY A 21 8.13 8.45 23.67
CA GLY A 21 7.99 7.24 22.85
C GLY A 21 7.91 7.44 21.33
N ILE A 22 8.28 8.61 20.82
CA ILE A 22 8.28 8.90 19.37
C ILE A 22 9.65 8.59 18.77
N TRP A 23 9.68 7.64 17.83
CA TRP A 23 10.86 7.34 17.03
C TRP A 23 10.93 8.30 15.84
N THR A 24 12.02 9.06 15.70
CA THR A 24 12.31 9.77 14.44
C THR A 24 13.66 9.32 13.88
N LYS A 25 13.66 8.95 12.59
CA LYS A 25 14.86 8.84 11.77
C LYS A 25 14.52 9.24 10.33
N SER A 26 15.41 9.99 9.69
CA SER A 26 15.16 10.62 8.39
C SER A 26 15.91 9.92 7.22
N VAL A 27 15.22 9.93 6.07
CA VAL A 27 15.62 9.94 4.63
C VAL A 27 16.49 8.82 4.03
N TYR A 28 15.96 8.14 3.00
CA TYR A 28 16.56 7.82 1.68
C TYR A 28 15.40 7.57 0.69
N GLY A 29 15.34 7.97 -0.59
CA GLY A 29 16.18 8.74 -1.50
C GLY A 29 15.32 9.05 -2.76
N GLU A 30 15.74 10.03 -3.56
CA GLU A 30 15.00 10.56 -4.71
C GLU A 30 14.85 9.54 -5.87
N CYS A 31 13.61 9.25 -6.27
CA CYS A 31 13.25 8.93 -7.65
C CYS A 31 12.21 9.97 -8.09
N ASP A 32 12.63 10.90 -8.93
CA ASP A 32 11.81 11.81 -9.74
C ASP A 32 10.67 12.57 -9.01
N GLY A 33 11.06 13.63 -8.29
CA GLY A 33 10.27 14.88 -8.25
C GLY A 33 8.91 14.86 -7.55
N PHE A 34 8.59 13.87 -6.73
CA PHE A 34 7.34 13.84 -5.98
C PHE A 34 7.58 13.96 -4.46
N SER A 35 7.34 15.16 -3.92
CA SER A 35 7.30 15.40 -2.48
C SER A 35 6.04 14.79 -1.89
N PHE A 36 6.11 13.58 -1.32
CA PHE A 36 5.03 13.04 -0.49
C PHE A 36 5.13 13.61 0.93
N GLY A 37 4.10 14.34 1.35
CA GLY A 37 3.92 14.74 2.73
C GLY A 37 3.76 13.50 3.61
N THR A 38 4.48 13.47 4.72
CA THR A 38 4.33 12.46 5.78
C THR A 38 3.05 12.75 6.55
N GLU A 39 1.93 12.17 6.11
CA GLU A 39 0.66 12.23 6.81
C GLU A 39 0.51 10.96 7.66
N THR A 40 0.19 11.17 8.93
CA THR A 40 0.33 10.25 10.06
C THR A 40 -0.65 9.07 10.06
N ASP A 41 -0.22 7.93 10.57
CA ASP A 41 -0.91 6.62 10.69
C ASP A 41 -2.31 6.63 11.38
N GLU A 42 -2.76 7.75 11.95
CA GLU A 42 -4.11 7.88 12.53
C GLU A 42 -5.23 8.08 11.49
N LEU A 43 -4.91 8.27 10.20
CA LEU A 43 -5.85 8.83 9.22
C LEU A 43 -6.87 7.85 8.59
N TYR A 44 -6.77 6.53 8.82
CA TYR A 44 -7.57 5.54 8.06
C TYR A 44 -8.45 4.61 8.91
N ARG A 45 -8.74 4.98 10.15
CA ARG A 45 -9.69 4.21 10.96
C ARG A 45 -11.14 4.55 10.58
N VAL A 46 -11.72 3.75 9.70
CA VAL A 46 -13.15 3.81 9.37
C VAL A 46 -13.95 3.00 10.41
N PRO A 47 -14.99 3.56 11.05
CA PRO A 47 -15.89 2.80 11.93
C PRO A 47 -16.51 1.60 11.20
N ASP A 48 -16.71 0.47 11.89
CA ASP A 48 -17.24 -0.74 11.25
C ASP A 48 -18.65 -0.53 10.66
N GLU A 49 -19.43 0.40 11.18
CA GLU A 49 -20.76 0.75 10.67
C GLU A 49 -20.72 1.42 9.30
N GLU A 50 -19.63 2.09 8.95
CA GLU A 50 -19.43 2.79 7.68
C GLU A 50 -18.75 1.92 6.61
N LYS A 51 -18.24 0.75 7.01
CA LYS A 51 -17.59 -0.17 6.09
C LYS A 51 -18.61 -0.87 5.19
N LYS A 52 -18.21 -1.06 3.94
CA LYS A 52 -18.99 -1.79 2.94
C LYS A 52 -19.19 -3.25 3.36
N GLU A 53 -20.42 -3.72 3.21
CA GLU A 53 -20.82 -5.12 3.43
C GLU A 53 -20.32 -6.07 2.33
N LYS A 54 -20.15 -5.52 1.12
CA LYS A 54 -19.52 -6.24 0.01
C LYS A 54 -18.10 -6.65 0.39
N ALA A 55 -17.65 -7.79 -0.11
CA ALA A 55 -16.26 -8.18 -0.02
C ALA A 55 -15.42 -7.48 -1.10
N LEU A 56 -14.27 -6.93 -0.74
CA LEU A 56 -13.27 -6.54 -1.73
C LEU A 56 -12.42 -7.75 -2.09
N ILE A 57 -12.26 -8.02 -3.38
CA ILE A 57 -11.32 -9.01 -3.89
C ILE A 57 -10.27 -8.27 -4.70
N VAL A 58 -9.03 -8.31 -4.23
CA VAL A 58 -7.89 -7.67 -4.89
C VAL A 58 -7.04 -8.74 -5.55
N TYR A 59 -6.64 -8.55 -6.80
CA TYR A 59 -5.76 -9.48 -7.50
C TYR A 59 -4.51 -8.83 -8.11
N ALA A 60 -3.40 -9.56 -8.05
CA ALA A 60 -2.16 -9.28 -8.78
C ALA A 60 -1.81 -10.49 -9.65
N SER A 61 -1.47 -10.27 -10.92
CA SER A 61 -1.31 -11.36 -11.89
C SER A 61 -0.34 -11.02 -13.01
N GLN A 62 0.67 -11.86 -13.20
CA GLN A 62 1.61 -11.72 -14.32
C GLN A 62 1.04 -12.26 -15.65
N ASN A 63 0.26 -13.35 -15.62
CA ASN A 63 -0.20 -14.07 -16.82
C ASN A 63 -1.73 -14.20 -16.92
N GLY A 64 -2.48 -13.56 -16.02
CA GLY A 64 -3.94 -13.60 -15.99
C GLY A 64 -4.57 -14.78 -15.23
N ALA A 65 -3.81 -15.80 -14.81
CA ALA A 65 -4.38 -16.95 -14.08
C ALA A 65 -5.04 -16.53 -12.75
N THR A 66 -4.36 -15.67 -11.99
CA THR A 66 -4.85 -15.15 -10.71
C THR A 66 -6.14 -14.34 -10.86
N LYS A 67 -6.26 -13.60 -11.97
CA LYS A 67 -7.48 -12.83 -12.31
C LYS A 67 -8.67 -13.77 -12.53
N THR A 68 -8.46 -14.89 -13.20
CA THR A 68 -9.50 -15.90 -13.42
C THR A 68 -9.94 -16.50 -12.09
N PHE A 69 -9.00 -16.86 -11.21
CA PHE A 69 -9.35 -17.36 -9.88
C PHE A 69 -10.13 -16.33 -9.05
N ALA A 70 -9.70 -15.07 -9.06
CA ALA A 70 -10.40 -13.99 -8.36
C ALA A 70 -11.83 -13.77 -8.88
N LYS A 71 -12.06 -13.92 -10.19
CA LYS A 71 -13.42 -13.92 -10.77
C LYS A 71 -14.26 -15.10 -10.29
N HIS A 72 -13.68 -16.30 -10.22
CA HIS A 72 -14.37 -17.48 -9.69
C HIS A 72 -14.74 -17.29 -8.22
N LEU A 73 -13.82 -16.77 -7.40
CA LEU A 73 -14.10 -16.43 -6.00
C LEU A 73 -15.24 -15.42 -5.88
N CYS A 74 -15.22 -14.35 -6.70
CA CYS A 74 -16.29 -13.36 -6.72
C CYS A 74 -17.64 -14.00 -7.06
N LYS A 75 -17.68 -14.86 -8.09
CA LYS A 75 -18.89 -15.60 -8.46
C LYS A 75 -19.38 -16.51 -7.33
N SER A 76 -18.48 -17.21 -6.64
CA SER A 76 -18.82 -18.08 -5.51
C SER A 76 -19.36 -17.32 -4.29
N LEU A 77 -18.97 -16.06 -4.12
CA LEU A 77 -19.49 -15.17 -3.08
C LEU A 77 -20.85 -14.52 -3.44
N GLY A 78 -21.41 -14.82 -4.62
CA GLY A 78 -22.68 -14.26 -5.09
C GLY A 78 -22.55 -13.26 -6.24
N GLY A 79 -21.36 -13.10 -6.82
CA GLY A 79 -21.11 -12.21 -7.96
C GLY A 79 -21.06 -10.73 -7.56
N ASP A 80 -21.09 -9.84 -8.56
CA ASP A 80 -20.83 -8.39 -8.42
C ASP A 80 -21.74 -7.66 -7.41
N THR A 81 -22.87 -8.28 -7.04
CA THR A 81 -23.76 -7.79 -5.96
C THR A 81 -23.09 -7.86 -4.58
N TYR A 82 -22.23 -8.86 -4.34
CA TYR A 82 -21.63 -9.15 -3.04
C TYR A 82 -20.12 -8.98 -3.00
N CYS A 83 -19.47 -8.82 -4.15
CA CYS A 83 -18.04 -8.58 -4.24
C CYS A 83 -17.69 -7.43 -5.20
N ASP A 84 -16.68 -6.66 -4.83
CA ASP A 84 -16.01 -5.71 -5.70
C ASP A 84 -14.65 -6.32 -6.10
N LEU A 85 -14.44 -6.60 -7.39
CA LEU A 85 -13.20 -7.18 -7.90
C LEU A 85 -12.29 -6.09 -8.48
N ARG A 86 -11.07 -5.94 -7.96
CA ARG A 86 -10.12 -4.90 -8.40
C ARG A 86 -8.72 -5.45 -8.62
N ASN A 87 -7.98 -4.86 -9.57
CA ASN A 87 -6.55 -5.12 -9.71
C ASN A 87 -5.78 -4.37 -8.62
N MET A 88 -4.67 -4.95 -8.16
CA MET A 88 -3.86 -4.44 -7.07
C MET A 88 -3.09 -3.16 -7.40
N SER A 89 -2.87 -2.84 -8.69
CA SER A 89 -1.99 -1.74 -9.14
C SER A 89 -2.47 -0.33 -8.75
N GLY A 90 -3.66 -0.20 -8.18
CA GLY A 90 -4.23 1.07 -7.74
C GLY A 90 -4.94 1.00 -6.39
N ILE A 91 -4.70 -0.06 -5.60
CA ILE A 91 -5.26 -0.18 -4.26
C ILE A 91 -4.32 0.49 -3.25
N MET A 92 -4.88 1.40 -2.45
CA MET A 92 -4.21 2.01 -1.30
C MET A 92 -4.79 1.44 0.02
N ALA A 93 -4.07 1.65 1.12
CA ALA A 93 -4.53 1.23 2.46
C ALA A 93 -5.92 1.79 2.81
N LYS A 94 -6.21 3.04 2.40
CA LYS A 94 -7.53 3.66 2.56
C LYS A 94 -8.67 2.91 1.87
N ASP A 95 -8.40 2.28 0.72
CA ASP A 95 -9.40 1.50 0.02
C ASP A 95 -9.72 0.23 0.80
N LEU A 96 -8.71 -0.40 1.42
CA LEU A 96 -8.89 -1.59 2.24
C LEU A 96 -9.71 -1.28 3.50
N ALA A 97 -9.45 -0.14 4.14
CA ALA A 97 -10.13 0.27 5.36
C ALA A 97 -11.65 0.44 5.19
N MET A 98 -12.12 0.70 3.97
CA MET A 98 -13.55 0.86 3.66
C MET A 98 -14.34 -0.46 3.60
N TYR A 99 -13.69 -1.63 3.64
CA TYR A 99 -14.38 -2.92 3.51
C TYR A 99 -14.28 -3.73 4.79
N LYS A 100 -15.38 -4.42 5.13
CA LYS A 100 -15.37 -5.38 6.26
C LYS A 100 -14.58 -6.64 5.95
N ARG A 101 -14.55 -7.05 4.68
CA ARG A 101 -13.91 -8.27 4.21
C ARG A 101 -13.07 -7.99 2.98
N VAL A 102 -11.80 -8.37 3.04
CA VAL A 102 -10.84 -8.25 1.95
C VAL A 102 -10.24 -9.62 1.66
N TYR A 103 -10.28 -10.05 0.41
CA TYR A 103 -9.58 -11.22 -0.10
C TYR A 103 -8.47 -10.78 -1.03
N ILE A 104 -7.26 -11.25 -0.77
CA ILE A 104 -6.09 -10.98 -1.62
C ILE A 104 -5.77 -12.25 -2.39
N VAL A 105 -5.75 -12.15 -3.72
CA VAL A 105 -5.38 -13.24 -4.61
C VAL A 105 -4.17 -12.80 -5.41
N CYS A 106 -3.00 -13.30 -5.05
CA CYS A 106 -1.76 -13.03 -5.79
C CYS A 106 -1.04 -14.32 -6.12
N ASN A 107 -0.35 -14.32 -7.26
CA ASN A 107 0.73 -15.28 -7.48
C ASN A 107 2.05 -14.63 -7.04
N THR A 108 3.08 -15.44 -6.86
CA THR A 108 4.44 -14.96 -6.66
C THR A 108 5.22 -15.05 -7.97
N SER A 109 6.17 -14.14 -8.18
CA SER A 109 7.06 -14.12 -9.34
C SER A 109 8.53 -14.24 -8.89
N GLY A 110 9.33 -14.98 -9.65
CA GLY A 110 10.76 -15.15 -9.39
C GLY A 110 11.07 -15.72 -8.00
N LEU A 111 11.85 -15.00 -7.20
CA LEU A 111 12.30 -15.38 -5.85
C LEU A 111 11.29 -15.00 -4.75
N GLY A 112 10.00 -15.27 -4.98
CA GLY A 112 8.94 -14.90 -4.03
C GLY A 112 8.57 -13.42 -4.03
N ARG A 113 8.91 -12.68 -5.09
CA ARG A 113 8.52 -11.28 -5.24
C ARG A 113 7.03 -11.17 -5.61
N PRO A 114 6.37 -10.04 -5.29
CA PRO A 114 5.05 -9.77 -5.84
C PRO A 114 5.13 -9.65 -7.38
N PRO A 115 4.02 -9.87 -8.08
CA PRO A 115 3.91 -9.53 -9.50
C PRO A 115 3.99 -8.00 -9.68
N CYS A 116 4.32 -7.52 -10.88
CA CYS A 116 4.51 -6.08 -11.12
C CYS A 116 3.28 -5.22 -10.75
N ASP A 117 2.07 -5.75 -10.93
CA ASP A 117 0.83 -5.06 -10.55
C ASP A 117 0.54 -5.10 -9.04
N GLY A 118 1.36 -5.80 -8.24
CA GLY A 118 1.30 -5.82 -6.78
C GLY A 118 2.50 -5.17 -6.08
N GLU A 119 3.53 -4.71 -6.81
CA GLU A 119 4.74 -4.15 -6.21
C GLU A 119 4.46 -2.89 -5.38
N VAL A 120 3.65 -1.97 -5.93
CA VAL A 120 3.27 -0.74 -5.24
C VAL A 120 2.49 -1.07 -3.97
N PHE A 121 1.51 -1.96 -4.05
CA PHE A 121 0.76 -2.37 -2.86
C PHE A 121 1.68 -3.00 -1.80
N TYR A 122 2.59 -3.88 -2.21
CA TYR A 122 3.54 -4.53 -1.31
C TYR A 122 4.45 -3.53 -0.58
N SER A 123 4.94 -2.49 -1.26
CA SER A 123 5.81 -1.48 -0.64
C SER A 123 5.12 -0.61 0.41
N HIS A 124 3.79 -0.54 0.41
CA HIS A 124 3.01 0.26 1.36
C HIS A 124 2.52 -0.54 2.58
N VAL A 125 2.57 -1.88 2.51
CA VAL A 125 1.99 -2.77 3.53
C VAL A 125 3.08 -3.49 4.35
N GLN A 126 4.33 -3.52 3.87
CA GLN A 126 5.49 -4.00 4.63
C GLN A 126 5.87 -3.07 5.78
#